data_AF-A0A2G9NF74-F1
#
_entry.id   AF-A0A2G9NF74-F1
#
_cell.length_a   1.000
_cell.length_b   1.000
_cell.length_c   1.000
_cell.angle_alpha   90.00
_cell.angle_beta   90.00
_cell.angle_gamma   90.00
#
_symmetry.space_group_name_H-M   'P 1'
#
loop_
_entity.id
_entity.type
_entity.pdbx_description
1 polymer ?
#
loop_
_entity_poly.entity_id
_entity_poly.type
_entity_poly.pdbx_seq_one_letter_code
_entity_poly.pdbx_strand_id
1 'polypeptide(L)'
;MIENIYGNVFYFLQLTFKPEVLWNVVPLAIATILIVIYFQRYKGENPGWNSYLTNSLVLLFVSLALLRHIYSIDSEGALNFITYQAKSIASVFLLLIGTIILRFNFEHLLPEKIAKYLSSPLLVNLGAYAVILFVYSEKNIYGEEAIALIVIVLLLALIVNISKIPLSRLFVYVEKEKEKEVVKNIKESKYQIKELKNKAKEIEKDLKYNKLKELDKQKKKAIKLKKIIKK
;
A
#
# COMPACT_ATOMS: atom_id res chain seq x y z
N MET A 1 -7.81 -40.36 -3.59
CA MET A 1 -6.79 -39.33 -3.86
C MET A 1 -7.39 -37.95 -4.10
N ILE A 2 -8.08 -37.67 -5.21
CA ILE A 2 -8.61 -36.32 -5.48
C ILE A 2 -9.63 -35.87 -4.42
N GLU A 3 -10.57 -36.74 -4.04
CA GLU A 3 -11.56 -36.45 -2.99
C GLU A 3 -10.91 -36.13 -1.63
N ASN A 4 -9.83 -36.84 -1.28
CA ASN A 4 -9.08 -36.59 -0.05
C ASN A 4 -8.34 -35.25 -0.08
N ILE A 5 -7.74 -34.88 -1.22
CA ILE A 5 -7.10 -33.57 -1.39
C ILE A 5 -8.14 -32.46 -1.23
N TYR A 6 -9.31 -32.61 -1.86
CA TYR A 6 -10.40 -31.63 -1.71
C TYR A 6 -10.86 -31.50 -0.26
N GLY A 7 -11.07 -32.62 0.44
CA GLY A 7 -11.42 -32.63 1.85
C GLY A 7 -10.35 -31.96 2.73
N ASN A 8 -9.07 -32.18 2.43
CA ASN A 8 -7.96 -31.54 3.14
C ASN A 8 -7.85 -30.04 2.84
N VAL A 9 -8.09 -29.60 1.61
CA VAL A 9 -8.17 -28.16 1.26
C VAL A 9 -9.29 -27.50 2.06
N PHE A 10 -10.46 -28.12 2.10
CA PHE A 10 -11.60 -27.61 2.87
C PHE A 10 -11.30 -27.58 4.37
N TYR A 11 -10.65 -28.61 4.91
CA TYR A 11 -10.18 -28.63 6.30
C TYR A 11 -9.26 -27.43 6.61
N PHE A 12 -8.26 -27.15 5.78
CA PHE A 12 -7.35 -26.01 5.99
C PHE A 12 -8.05 -24.66 5.85
N LEU A 13 -9.04 -24.54 4.96
CA LEU A 13 -9.89 -23.36 4.87
C LEU A 13 -10.69 -23.17 6.15
N GLN A 14 -11.32 -24.21 6.69
CA GLN A 14 -12.04 -24.12 7.97
C GLN A 14 -11.11 -23.80 9.14
N LEU A 15 -9.92 -24.42 9.18
CA LEU A 15 -8.90 -24.17 10.19
C LEU A 15 -8.49 -22.70 10.24
N THR A 16 -8.43 -22.03 9.08
CA THR A 16 -8.09 -20.59 8.98
C THR A 16 -9.05 -19.72 9.79
N PHE A 17 -10.31 -20.12 9.93
CA PHE A 17 -11.34 -19.36 10.65
C PHE A 17 -11.41 -19.70 12.15
N LYS A 18 -10.58 -20.63 12.66
CA LYS A 18 -10.47 -20.83 14.11
C LYS A 18 -9.89 -19.56 14.77
N PRO A 19 -10.44 -19.08 15.91
CA PRO A 19 -10.00 -17.84 16.54
C PRO A 19 -8.50 -17.76 16.81
N GLU A 20 -7.89 -18.87 17.25
CA GLU A 20 -6.47 -18.96 17.60
C GLU A 20 -5.57 -18.76 16.37
N VAL A 21 -6.03 -19.22 15.21
CA VAL A 21 -5.34 -19.10 13.92
C VAL A 21 -5.50 -17.67 13.38
N LEU A 22 -6.71 -17.10 13.50
CA LEU A 22 -7.02 -15.75 13.02
C LEU A 22 -6.10 -14.68 13.62
N TRP A 23 -5.70 -14.82 14.89
CA TRP A 23 -4.76 -13.88 15.53
C TRP A 23 -3.42 -13.76 14.79
N ASN A 24 -3.00 -14.80 14.08
CA ASN A 24 -1.78 -14.78 13.28
C ASN A 24 -2.08 -14.45 11.81
N VAL A 25 -3.16 -14.99 11.26
CA VAL A 25 -3.49 -14.85 9.82
C VAL A 25 -4.02 -13.47 9.47
N VAL A 26 -4.85 -12.85 10.31
CA VAL A 26 -5.47 -11.55 10.01
C VAL A 26 -4.43 -10.44 9.84
N PRO A 27 -3.42 -10.27 10.73
CA PRO A 27 -2.37 -9.29 10.50
C PRO A 27 -1.60 -9.51 9.19
N LEU A 28 -1.29 -10.77 8.84
CA LEU A 28 -0.63 -11.11 7.57
C LEU A 28 -1.49 -10.77 6.36
N ALA A 29 -2.79 -11.06 6.42
CA ALA A 29 -3.73 -10.76 5.36
C ALA A 29 -3.87 -9.25 5.16
N ILE A 30 -4.03 -8.48 6.24
CA ILE A 30 -4.10 -7.02 6.20
C ILE A 30 -2.82 -6.44 5.61
N ALA A 31 -1.65 -6.86 6.10
CA ALA A 31 -0.36 -6.40 5.57
C ALA A 31 -0.22 -6.70 4.07
N THR A 32 -0.59 -7.91 3.63
CA THR A 32 -0.57 -8.29 2.21
C THR A 32 -1.49 -7.40 1.38
N ILE A 33 -2.73 -7.21 1.82
CA ILE A 33 -3.73 -6.40 1.11
C ILE A 33 -3.25 -4.94 1.01
N LEU A 34 -2.80 -4.34 2.11
CA LEU A 34 -2.33 -2.96 2.13
C LEU A 34 -1.13 -2.77 1.21
N ILE A 35 -0.15 -3.67 1.23
CA ILE A 35 1.03 -3.58 0.37
C ILE A 35 0.65 -3.76 -1.10
N VAL A 36 -0.26 -4.69 -1.42
CA VAL A 36 -0.77 -4.86 -2.79
C VAL A 36 -1.48 -3.60 -3.27
N ILE A 37 -2.37 -3.03 -2.46
CA ILE A 37 -3.08 -1.77 -2.77
C ILE A 37 -2.06 -0.65 -2.99
N TYR A 38 -1.07 -0.52 -2.10
CA TYR A 38 -0.01 0.48 -2.19
C TYR A 38 0.73 0.41 -3.53
N PHE A 39 1.29 -0.76 -3.89
CA PHE A 39 2.03 -0.89 -5.14
C PHE A 39 1.16 -0.85 -6.39
N GLN A 40 -0.14 -1.13 -6.29
CA GLN A 40 -1.07 -0.88 -7.40
C GLN A 40 -1.33 0.60 -7.63
N ARG A 41 -1.31 1.41 -6.56
CA ARG A 41 -1.44 2.87 -6.64
C ARG A 41 -0.13 3.53 -7.10
N TYR A 42 1.00 3.08 -6.57
CA TYR A 42 2.31 3.68 -6.83
C TYR A 42 3.18 2.78 -7.71
N LYS A 43 2.71 2.50 -8.94
CA LYS A 43 3.37 1.55 -9.86
C LYS A 43 4.82 1.91 -10.25
N GLY A 44 5.19 3.18 -10.13
CA GLY A 44 6.54 3.66 -10.40
C GLY A 44 7.51 3.45 -9.24
N GLU A 45 7.01 3.14 -8.03
CA GLU A 45 7.84 2.90 -6.87
C GLU A 45 8.26 1.44 -6.80
N ASN A 46 9.56 1.21 -6.64
CA ASN A 46 10.08 -0.11 -6.31
C ASN A 46 10.20 -0.23 -4.78
N PRO A 47 9.89 -1.41 -4.21
CA PRO A 47 10.20 -1.67 -2.81
C PRO A 47 11.70 -1.46 -2.57
N GLY A 48 12.05 -0.67 -1.56
CA GLY A 48 13.43 -0.47 -1.15
C GLY A 48 13.87 -1.50 -0.11
N TRP A 49 15.15 -1.43 0.28
CA TRP A 49 15.72 -2.30 1.31
C TRP A 49 14.97 -2.26 2.64
N ASN A 50 14.43 -1.10 3.04
CA ASN A 50 13.58 -0.98 4.22
C ASN A 50 12.32 -1.86 4.13
N SER A 51 11.70 -1.94 2.94
CA SER A 51 10.53 -2.82 2.72
C SER A 51 10.92 -4.29 2.80
N TYR A 52 12.06 -4.67 2.22
CA TYR A 52 12.55 -6.06 2.28
C TYR A 52 12.87 -6.47 3.71
N LEU A 53 13.58 -5.62 4.45
CA LEU A 53 13.90 -5.83 5.86
C LEU A 53 12.63 -5.98 6.71
N THR A 54 11.66 -5.08 6.53
CA THR A 54 10.38 -5.10 7.26
C THR A 54 9.59 -6.38 6.97
N ASN A 55 9.57 -6.83 5.72
CA ASN A 55 8.91 -8.09 5.38
C ASN A 55 9.60 -9.29 6.05
N SER A 56 10.94 -9.32 6.11
CA SER A 56 11.64 -10.42 6.80
C SER A 56 11.37 -10.46 8.32
N LEU A 57 11.10 -9.32 8.97
CA LEU A 57 10.69 -9.31 10.38
C LEU A 57 9.37 -10.05 10.62
N VAL A 58 8.47 -10.10 9.63
CA VAL A 58 7.21 -10.85 9.73
C VAL A 58 7.48 -12.34 9.98
N LEU A 59 8.46 -12.93 9.31
CA LEU A 59 8.82 -14.34 9.50
C LEU A 59 9.33 -14.60 10.93
N LEU A 60 10.07 -13.66 11.50
CA LEU A 60 10.54 -13.75 12.89
C LEU A 60 9.38 -13.69 13.87
N PHE A 61 8.48 -12.70 13.73
CA PHE A 61 7.35 -12.58 14.64
C PHE A 61 6.39 -13.78 14.54
N VAL A 62 6.10 -14.25 13.33
CA VAL A 62 5.25 -15.44 13.14
C VAL A 62 5.93 -16.66 13.75
N SER A 63 7.21 -16.92 13.47
CA SER A 63 7.89 -18.10 14.01
C SER A 63 7.95 -18.09 15.54
N LEU A 64 8.17 -16.93 16.18
CA LEU A 64 8.09 -16.80 17.63
C LEU A 64 6.67 -17.05 18.15
N ALA A 65 5.63 -16.56 17.46
CA ALA A 65 4.25 -16.82 17.82
C ALA A 65 3.89 -18.32 17.72
N LEU A 66 4.42 -19.01 16.71
CA LEU A 66 4.25 -20.45 16.52
C LEU A 66 4.98 -21.27 17.58
N LEU A 67 6.21 -20.91 17.92
CA LEU A 67 6.95 -21.56 19.01
C LEU A 67 6.23 -21.37 20.35
N ARG A 68 5.70 -20.17 20.61
CA ARG A 68 4.86 -19.91 21.79
C ARG A 68 3.60 -20.78 21.78
N HIS A 69 2.93 -20.92 20.64
CA HIS A 69 1.76 -21.78 20.53
C HIS A 69 2.11 -23.24 20.82
N ILE A 70 3.20 -23.78 20.24
CA ILE A 70 3.66 -25.16 20.51
C ILE A 70 3.95 -25.35 22.00
N TYR A 71 4.63 -24.41 22.64
CA TYR A 71 4.88 -24.43 24.08
C TYR A 71 3.58 -24.55 24.90
N SER A 72 2.48 -23.96 24.41
CA SER A 72 1.20 -23.88 25.13
C SER A 72 0.12 -24.86 24.64
N ILE A 73 0.43 -25.85 23.78
CA ILE A 73 -0.58 -26.79 23.28
C ILE A 73 -1.22 -27.54 24.45
N ASP A 74 -0.38 -28.03 25.37
CA ASP A 74 -0.77 -28.73 26.60
C ASP A 74 0.00 -28.19 27.82
N SER A 75 -0.32 -28.70 29.01
CA SER A 75 0.35 -28.35 30.27
C SER A 75 1.81 -28.82 30.39
N GLU A 76 2.36 -29.48 29.36
CA GLU A 76 3.73 -30.04 29.38
C GLU A 76 4.83 -29.01 29.03
N GLY A 77 4.46 -27.81 28.57
CA GLY A 77 5.39 -26.70 28.35
C GLY A 77 6.49 -27.05 27.34
N ALA A 78 7.75 -27.12 27.80
CA ALA A 78 8.91 -27.35 26.93
C ALA A 78 8.95 -28.76 26.32
N LEU A 79 8.32 -29.76 26.94
CA LEU A 79 8.27 -31.12 26.39
C LEU A 79 7.47 -31.18 25.07
N ASN A 80 6.54 -30.24 24.87
CA ASN A 80 5.77 -30.10 23.62
C ASN A 80 6.68 -29.93 22.40
N PHE A 81 7.88 -29.37 22.54
CA PHE A 81 8.81 -29.24 21.41
C PHE A 81 9.30 -30.59 20.89
N ILE A 82 9.40 -31.58 21.77
CA ILE A 82 9.80 -32.96 21.45
C ILE A 82 8.57 -33.75 20.99
N THR A 83 7.45 -33.65 21.71
CA THR A 83 6.19 -34.35 21.37
C THR A 83 5.68 -33.95 19.99
N TYR A 84 5.73 -32.65 19.65
CA TYR A 84 5.31 -32.11 18.35
C TYR A 84 6.50 -31.76 17.45
N GLN A 85 7.49 -32.66 17.38
CA GLN A 85 8.77 -32.43 16.72
C GLN A 85 8.66 -31.81 15.32
N ALA A 86 7.76 -32.31 14.46
CA ALA A 86 7.62 -31.82 13.10
C ALA A 86 7.17 -30.34 13.06
N LYS A 87 6.24 -29.94 13.94
CA LYS A 87 5.76 -28.56 14.07
C LYS A 87 6.87 -27.64 14.62
N SER A 88 7.63 -28.13 15.59
CA SER A 88 8.78 -27.43 16.15
C SER A 88 9.85 -27.18 15.09
N ILE A 89 10.21 -28.21 14.32
CA ILE A 89 11.19 -28.09 13.23
C ILE A 89 10.74 -27.07 12.20
N ALA A 90 9.48 -27.10 11.76
CA ALA A 90 8.99 -26.13 10.79
C ALA A 90 9.02 -24.68 11.33
N SER A 91 8.67 -24.49 12.61
CA SER A 91 8.70 -23.17 13.25
C SER A 91 10.14 -22.64 13.41
N VAL A 92 11.07 -23.48 13.84
CA VAL A 92 12.50 -23.15 13.94
C VAL A 92 13.10 -22.89 12.55
N PHE A 93 12.74 -23.70 11.55
CA PHE A 93 13.19 -23.50 10.18
C PHE A 93 12.71 -22.16 9.61
N LEU A 94 11.44 -21.80 9.88
CA LEU A 94 10.90 -20.48 9.50
C LEU A 94 11.66 -19.34 10.21
N LEU A 95 11.99 -19.51 11.49
CA LEU A 95 12.80 -18.54 12.25
C LEU A 95 14.20 -18.37 11.66
N LEU A 96 14.86 -19.47 11.30
CA LEU A 96 16.19 -19.46 10.69
C LEU A 96 16.17 -18.79 9.31
N ILE A 97 15.21 -19.16 8.45
CA ILE A 97 15.02 -18.49 7.15
C ILE A 97 14.78 -17.00 7.36
N GLY A 98 13.88 -16.63 8.27
CA GLY A 98 13.59 -15.23 8.59
C GLY A 98 14.84 -14.48 9.02
N THR A 99 15.67 -15.08 9.88
CA THR A 99 16.93 -14.51 10.38
C THR A 99 17.96 -14.33 9.28
N ILE A 100 18.11 -15.34 8.41
CA ILE A 100 19.04 -15.29 7.27
C ILE A 100 18.62 -14.20 6.28
N ILE A 101 17.35 -14.16 5.89
CA ILE A 101 16.83 -13.13 4.98
C ILE A 101 16.96 -11.74 5.60
N LEU A 102 16.63 -11.58 6.89
CA LEU A 102 16.79 -10.32 7.61
C LEU A 102 18.24 -9.83 7.54
N ARG A 103 19.20 -10.71 7.85
CA ARG A 103 20.63 -10.38 7.80
C ARG A 103 21.06 -9.96 6.40
N PHE A 104 20.68 -10.73 5.38
CA PHE A 104 21.00 -10.39 3.99
C PHE A 104 20.39 -9.05 3.55
N ASN A 105 19.17 -8.75 4.00
CA ASN A 105 18.52 -7.47 3.72
C ASN A 105 19.15 -6.31 4.48
N PHE A 106 19.55 -6.51 5.74
CA PHE A 106 20.17 -5.48 6.58
C PHE A 106 21.56 -5.07 6.07
N GLU A 107 22.37 -6.06 5.68
CA GLU A 107 23.72 -5.85 5.16
C GLU A 107 23.75 -5.61 3.63
N HIS A 108 22.59 -5.64 2.96
CA HIS A 108 22.46 -5.53 1.50
C HIS A 108 23.34 -6.52 0.72
N LEU A 109 23.51 -7.74 1.25
CA LEU A 109 24.45 -8.74 0.71
C LEU A 109 23.99 -9.39 -0.61
N LEU A 110 22.68 -9.40 -0.88
CA LEU A 110 22.12 -10.02 -2.08
C LEU A 110 21.91 -8.98 -3.19
N PRO A 111 21.97 -9.38 -4.47
CA PRO A 111 21.46 -8.55 -5.56
C PRO A 111 20.00 -8.16 -5.33
N GLU A 112 19.65 -6.90 -5.61
CA GLU A 112 18.32 -6.35 -5.34
C GLU A 112 17.18 -7.19 -5.94
N LYS A 113 17.38 -7.77 -7.14
CA LYS A 113 16.38 -8.64 -7.79
C LYS A 113 16.07 -9.90 -6.97
N ILE A 114 17.08 -10.49 -6.34
CA ILE A 114 16.94 -11.69 -5.50
C ILE A 114 16.31 -11.29 -4.17
N ALA A 115 16.78 -10.21 -3.55
CA ALA A 115 16.20 -9.68 -2.32
C ALA A 115 14.71 -9.34 -2.48
N LYS A 116 14.35 -8.73 -3.62
CA LYS A 116 12.96 -8.41 -4.00
C LYS A 116 12.08 -9.64 -4.07
N TYR A 117 12.58 -10.74 -4.65
CA TYR A 117 11.81 -11.96 -4.79
C TYR A 117 11.64 -12.68 -3.46
N LEU A 118 12.74 -12.91 -2.74
CA LEU A 118 12.75 -13.61 -1.45
C LEU A 118 11.99 -12.85 -0.36
N SER A 119 12.04 -11.52 -0.39
CA SER A 119 11.37 -10.66 0.58
C SER A 119 10.08 -10.06 0.03
N SER A 120 9.53 -10.65 -1.03
CA SER A 120 8.25 -10.18 -1.56
C SER A 120 7.16 -10.44 -0.52
N PRO A 121 6.27 -9.47 -0.24
CA PRO A 121 5.22 -9.62 0.77
C PRO A 121 4.35 -10.85 0.52
N LEU A 122 4.08 -11.16 -0.76
CA LEU A 122 3.28 -12.31 -1.15
C LEU A 122 3.97 -13.62 -0.76
N LEU A 123 5.24 -13.81 -1.11
CA LEU A 123 5.97 -15.04 -0.82
C LEU A 123 6.17 -15.23 0.68
N VAL A 124 6.57 -14.15 1.37
CA VAL A 124 6.78 -14.13 2.82
C VAL A 124 5.49 -14.45 3.58
N ASN A 125 4.40 -13.74 3.27
CA ASN A 125 3.15 -13.90 4.04
C ASN A 125 2.44 -15.21 3.70
N LEU A 126 2.46 -15.68 2.44
CA LEU A 126 1.90 -16.98 2.10
C LEU A 126 2.72 -18.15 2.64
N GLY A 127 4.06 -18.03 2.65
CA GLY A 127 4.94 -19.01 3.29
C GLY A 127 4.67 -19.10 4.79
N ALA A 128 4.59 -17.95 5.47
CA ALA A 128 4.23 -17.88 6.88
C ALA A 128 2.83 -18.48 7.14
N TYR A 129 1.84 -18.15 6.31
CA TYR A 129 0.49 -18.69 6.39
C TYR A 129 0.46 -20.23 6.26
N ALA A 130 1.22 -20.80 5.33
CA ALA A 130 1.31 -22.25 5.17
C ALA A 130 1.86 -22.92 6.44
N VAL A 131 2.92 -22.37 7.03
CA VAL A 131 3.50 -22.88 8.28
C VAL A 131 2.54 -22.71 9.46
N ILE A 132 1.79 -21.59 9.52
CA ILE A 132 0.74 -21.39 10.53
C ILE A 132 -0.28 -22.53 10.43
N LEU A 133 -0.84 -22.79 9.25
CA LEU A 133 -1.82 -23.87 9.08
C LEU A 133 -1.25 -25.24 9.43
N PHE A 134 0.00 -25.51 9.08
CA PHE A 134 0.65 -26.75 9.46
C PHE A 134 0.77 -26.91 10.98
N VAL A 135 1.25 -25.87 11.68
CA VAL A 135 1.47 -25.93 13.13
C VAL A 135 0.16 -26.03 13.89
N TYR A 136 -0.88 -25.29 13.47
CA TYR A 136 -2.20 -25.34 14.09
C TYR A 136 -3.06 -26.53 13.65
N SER A 137 -2.65 -27.29 12.65
CA SER A 137 -3.34 -28.50 12.21
C SER A 137 -3.25 -29.59 13.28
N GLU A 138 -4.35 -30.26 13.54
CA GLU A 138 -4.40 -31.47 14.38
C GLU A 138 -3.88 -32.70 13.62
N LYS A 139 -3.87 -32.63 12.29
CA LYS A 139 -3.35 -33.70 11.42
C LYS A 139 -1.84 -33.65 11.32
N ASN A 140 -1.23 -34.83 11.33
CA ASN A 140 0.13 -35.00 10.85
C ASN A 140 0.15 -34.83 9.32
N ILE A 141 0.92 -33.87 8.82
CA ILE A 141 0.98 -33.57 7.38
C ILE A 141 1.96 -34.50 6.68
N TYR A 142 1.45 -35.45 5.91
CA TYR A 142 2.21 -36.32 5.02
C TYR A 142 1.45 -36.53 3.71
N GLY A 143 2.13 -36.64 2.56
CA GLY A 143 1.45 -36.99 1.30
C GLY A 143 0.34 -36.01 0.86
N GLU A 144 -0.92 -36.43 0.94
CA GLU A 144 -2.08 -35.70 0.42
C GLU A 144 -2.34 -34.37 1.16
N GLU A 145 -2.11 -34.30 2.48
CA GLU A 145 -2.22 -33.07 3.27
C GLU A 145 -1.22 -32.01 2.81
N ALA A 146 0.00 -32.41 2.47
CA ALA A 146 1.04 -31.49 2.00
C ALA A 146 0.66 -30.90 0.63
N ILE A 147 0.13 -31.74 -0.26
CA ILE A 147 -0.38 -31.30 -1.56
C ILE A 147 -1.55 -30.32 -1.37
N ALA A 148 -2.49 -30.61 -0.47
CA ALA A 148 -3.59 -29.72 -0.16
C ALA A 148 -3.11 -28.35 0.37
N LEU A 149 -2.08 -28.33 1.22
CA LEU A 149 -1.48 -27.09 1.73
C LEU A 149 -0.79 -26.28 0.61
N ILE A 150 -0.14 -26.94 -0.35
CA ILE A 150 0.41 -26.26 -1.53
C ILE A 150 -0.72 -25.69 -2.40
N VAL A 151 -1.78 -26.45 -2.62
CA VAL A 151 -2.94 -26.02 -3.42
C VAL A 151 -3.59 -24.77 -2.82
N ILE A 152 -3.83 -24.71 -1.50
CA ILE A 152 -4.42 -23.52 -0.86
C ILE A 152 -3.51 -22.29 -0.99
N VAL A 153 -2.19 -22.44 -0.86
CA VAL A 153 -1.22 -21.35 -1.08
C VAL A 153 -1.27 -20.83 -2.52
N LEU A 154 -1.32 -21.75 -3.50
CA LEU A 154 -1.44 -21.37 -4.92
C LEU A 154 -2.77 -20.68 -5.24
N LEU A 155 -3.88 -21.16 -4.66
CA LEU A 155 -5.19 -20.53 -4.80
C LEU A 155 -5.20 -19.10 -4.21
N LEU A 156 -4.62 -18.90 -3.03
CA LEU A 156 -4.49 -17.57 -2.43
C LEU A 156 -3.59 -16.65 -3.27
N ALA A 157 -2.46 -17.15 -3.76
CA ALA A 157 -1.60 -16.40 -4.67
C ALA A 157 -2.35 -15.98 -5.94
N LEU A 158 -3.18 -16.87 -6.51
CA LEU A 158 -4.02 -16.59 -7.66
C LEU A 158 -5.07 -15.51 -7.33
N ILE A 159 -5.77 -15.61 -6.20
CA ILE A 159 -6.75 -14.62 -5.76
C ILE A 159 -6.11 -13.23 -5.61
N VAL A 160 -4.94 -13.15 -4.96
CA VAL A 160 -4.21 -11.88 -4.80
C VAL A 160 -3.74 -11.32 -6.16
N ASN A 161 -3.37 -12.19 -7.11
CA ASN A 161 -2.99 -11.73 -8.44
C ASN A 161 -4.21 -11.25 -9.26
N ILE A 162 -5.34 -11.94 -9.17
CA ILE A 162 -6.59 -11.53 -9.83
C ILE A 162 -7.10 -10.20 -9.25
N SER A 163 -7.00 -9.99 -7.94
CA SER A 163 -7.48 -8.77 -7.28
C SER A 163 -6.73 -7.50 -7.70
N LYS A 164 -5.49 -7.62 -8.21
CA LYS A 164 -4.73 -6.50 -8.78
C LYS A 164 -5.41 -5.90 -10.01
N ILE A 165 -6.14 -6.69 -10.80
CA ILE A 165 -6.79 -6.24 -12.04
C ILE A 165 -7.82 -5.13 -11.77
N PRO A 166 -8.87 -5.34 -10.95
CA PRO A 166 -9.85 -4.29 -10.67
C PRO A 166 -9.24 -3.09 -9.93
N LEU A 167 -8.32 -3.32 -8.99
CA LEU A 167 -7.61 -2.25 -8.28
C LEU A 167 -6.84 -1.34 -9.24
N SER A 168 -6.13 -1.92 -10.21
CA SER A 168 -5.39 -1.14 -11.19
C SER A 168 -6.29 -0.28 -12.08
N ARG A 169 -7.48 -0.78 -12.45
CA ARG A 169 -8.47 -0.02 -13.22
C ARG A 169 -9.09 1.12 -12.40
N LEU A 170 -9.39 0.86 -11.13
CA LEU A 170 -9.91 1.87 -10.20
C LEU A 170 -8.93 3.04 -10.06
N PHE A 171 -7.64 2.79 -9.86
CA PHE A 171 -6.65 3.86 -9.70
C PHE A 171 -6.46 4.69 -10.97
N VAL A 172 -6.42 4.05 -12.15
CA VAL A 172 -6.36 4.77 -13.43
C VAL A 172 -7.60 5.65 -13.62
N TYR A 173 -8.77 5.20 -13.20
CA TYR A 173 -9.98 6.01 -13.23
C TYR A 173 -9.89 7.23 -12.31
N VAL A 174 -9.44 7.04 -11.06
CA VAL A 174 -9.26 8.12 -10.07
C VAL A 174 -8.24 9.16 -10.55
N GLU A 175 -7.13 8.74 -11.16
CA GLU A 175 -6.13 9.65 -11.74
C GLU A 175 -6.70 10.49 -12.87
N LYS A 176 -7.46 9.89 -13.79
CA LYS A 176 -8.12 10.62 -14.88
C LYS A 176 -9.13 11.65 -14.38
N GLU A 177 -9.89 11.35 -13.33
CA GLU A 177 -10.82 12.32 -12.74
C GLU A 177 -10.08 13.49 -12.07
N LYS A 178 -8.98 13.21 -11.37
CA LYS A 178 -8.11 14.28 -10.81
C LYS A 178 -7.52 15.17 -11.89
N GLU A 179 -7.05 14.60 -13.00
CA GLU A 179 -6.54 15.38 -14.13
C GLU A 179 -7.62 16.28 -14.74
N LYS A 180 -8.86 15.77 -14.90
CA LYS A 180 -9.99 16.57 -15.38
C LYS A 180 -10.31 17.73 -14.42
N GLU A 181 -10.28 17.49 -13.12
CA GLU A 181 -10.50 18.52 -12.10
C GLU A 181 -9.42 19.60 -12.16
N VAL A 182 -8.13 19.22 -12.25
CA VAL A 182 -7.02 20.16 -12.41
C VAL A 182 -7.17 20.99 -13.69
N VAL A 183 -7.51 20.36 -14.82
CA VAL A 183 -7.75 21.08 -16.09
C VAL A 183 -8.93 22.04 -15.98
N LYS A 184 -10.01 21.66 -15.30
CA LYS A 184 -11.17 22.52 -15.05
C LYS A 184 -10.77 23.74 -14.20
N ASN A 185 -10.06 23.52 -13.09
CA ASN A 185 -9.58 24.58 -12.20
C ASN A 185 -8.64 25.55 -12.92
N ILE A 186 -7.76 25.05 -13.80
CA ILE A 186 -6.90 25.90 -14.64
C ILE A 186 -7.72 26.73 -15.63
N LYS A 187 -8.77 26.15 -16.25
CA LYS A 187 -9.66 26.88 -17.17
C LYS A 187 -10.43 27.98 -16.46
N GLU A 188 -10.99 27.70 -15.29
CA GLU A 188 -11.70 28.68 -14.46
C GLU A 188 -10.76 29.80 -14.00
N SER A 189 -9.55 29.46 -13.54
CA SER A 189 -8.53 30.44 -13.17
C SER A 189 -8.14 31.34 -14.35
N LYS A 190 -7.98 30.77 -15.56
CA LYS A 190 -7.70 31.55 -16.78
C LYS A 190 -8.84 32.50 -17.14
N TYR A 191 -10.09 32.08 -16.93
CA TYR A 191 -11.27 32.91 -17.16
C TYR A 191 -11.31 34.09 -16.17
N GLN A 192 -11.11 33.83 -14.87
CA GLN A 192 -11.06 34.87 -13.84
C GLN A 192 -9.95 35.89 -14.10
N ILE A 193 -8.75 35.45 -14.47
CA ILE A 193 -7.64 36.34 -14.84
C ILE A 193 -8.01 37.22 -16.05
N LYS A 194 -8.70 36.66 -17.04
CA LYS A 194 -9.15 37.42 -18.22
C LYS A 194 -10.17 38.49 -17.84
N GLU A 195 -11.12 38.16 -16.97
CA GLU A 195 -12.13 39.10 -16.47
C GLU A 195 -11.48 40.24 -15.67
N LEU A 196 -10.56 39.91 -14.75
CA LEU A 196 -9.80 40.91 -13.97
C LEU A 196 -8.97 41.83 -14.87
N LYS A 197 -8.33 41.29 -15.91
CA LYS A 197 -7.60 42.09 -16.92
C LYS A 197 -8.51 43.05 -17.67
N ASN A 198 -9.73 42.63 -18.00
CA ASN A 198 -10.70 43.49 -18.66
C ASN A 198 -11.17 44.62 -17.73
N LYS A 199 -11.52 44.30 -16.48
CA LYS A 199 -11.89 45.29 -15.46
C LYS A 199 -10.76 46.30 -15.20
N ALA A 200 -9.51 45.84 -15.11
CA ALA A 200 -8.35 46.71 -14.96
C ALA A 200 -8.18 47.69 -16.15
N LYS A 201 -8.38 47.21 -17.38
CA LYS A 201 -8.36 48.06 -18.59
C LYS A 201 -9.49 49.09 -18.60
N GLU A 202 -10.67 48.75 -18.11
CA GLU A 202 -11.79 49.70 -17.96
C GLU A 202 -11.46 50.79 -16.94
N ILE A 203 -10.97 50.40 -15.76
CA ILE A 203 -10.53 51.34 -14.72
C ILE A 203 -9.42 52.26 -15.25
N GLU A 204 -8.45 51.73 -16.00
CA GLU A 204 -7.38 52.53 -16.60
C GLU A 204 -7.92 53.58 -17.59
N LYS A 205 -8.90 53.21 -18.42
CA LYS A 205 -9.57 54.13 -19.34
C LYS A 205 -10.31 55.23 -18.59
N ASP A 206 -11.05 54.88 -17.53
CA ASP A 206 -11.81 55.83 -16.73
C ASP A 206 -10.88 56.81 -16.00
N LEU A 207 -9.77 56.33 -15.44
CA LEU A 207 -8.74 57.16 -14.83
C LEU A 207 -8.12 58.13 -15.85
N LYS A 208 -7.83 57.66 -17.07
CA LYS A 208 -7.29 58.51 -18.15
C LYS A 208 -8.29 59.60 -18.56
N TYR A 209 -9.56 59.25 -18.71
CA TYR A 209 -10.62 60.20 -19.03
C TYR A 209 -10.82 61.25 -17.93
N ASN A 210 -10.85 60.82 -16.67
CA ASN A 210 -10.98 61.72 -15.52
C ASN A 210 -9.80 62.70 -15.42
N LYS A 211 -8.56 62.23 -15.63
CA LYS A 211 -7.37 63.09 -15.69
C LYS A 211 -7.46 64.15 -16.80
N LEU A 212 -7.94 63.78 -18.00
CA LEU A 212 -8.13 64.74 -19.10
C LEU A 212 -9.18 65.80 -18.73
N LYS A 213 -10.30 65.39 -18.13
CA LYS A 213 -11.36 66.30 -17.68
C LYS A 213 -10.87 67.27 -16.61
N GLU A 214 -10.00 66.82 -15.70
CA GLU A 214 -9.36 67.68 -14.70
C GLU A 214 -8.39 68.69 -15.34
N LEU A 215 -7.54 68.25 -16.27
CA LEU A 215 -6.65 69.13 -17.02
C LEU A 215 -7.42 70.22 -17.78
N ASP A 216 -8.54 69.86 -18.41
CA ASP A 216 -9.41 70.84 -19.08
C ASP A 216 -10.02 71.86 -18.11
N LYS A 217 -10.45 71.41 -16.92
CA LYS A 217 -10.93 72.31 -15.86
C LYS A 217 -9.81 73.25 -15.39
N GLN A 218 -8.60 72.74 -15.17
CA GLN A 218 -7.43 73.53 -14.79
C GLN A 218 -7.07 74.56 -15.87
N LYS A 219 -7.04 74.15 -17.14
CA LYS A 219 -6.80 75.03 -18.30
C LYS A 219 -7.84 76.15 -18.39
N LYS A 220 -9.13 75.83 -18.22
CA LYS A 220 -10.21 76.85 -18.18
C LYS A 220 -10.04 77.83 -17.02
N LYS A 221 -9.66 77.37 -15.82
CA LYS A 221 -9.36 78.24 -14.67
C LYS A 221 -8.16 79.16 -14.96
N ALA A 222 -7.09 78.63 -15.52
CA ALA A 222 -5.89 79.41 -15.89
C ALA A 222 -6.21 80.50 -16.92
N ILE A 223 -7.03 80.21 -17.94
CA ILE A 223 -7.49 81.20 -18.91
C ILE A 223 -8.31 82.31 -18.23
N LYS A 224 -9.21 81.98 -17.30
CA LYS A 224 -9.98 82.98 -16.54
C LYS A 224 -9.07 83.89 -15.71
N LEU A 225 -8.11 83.33 -14.98
CA LEU A 225 -7.12 84.10 -14.21
C LEU A 225 -6.30 85.03 -15.11
N LYS A 226 -5.85 84.55 -16.27
CA LYS A 226 -5.10 85.37 -17.24
C LYS A 226 -5.91 86.55 -17.78
N LYS A 227 -7.24 86.42 -17.92
CA LYS A 227 -8.14 87.52 -18.30
C LYS A 227 -8.31 88.56 -17.19
N ILE A 228 -8.29 88.14 -15.93
CA ILE A 228 -8.38 89.03 -14.77
C ILE A 228 -7.09 89.88 -14.66
N ILE A 229 -5.92 89.26 -14.82
CA ILE A 229 -4.62 89.96 -14.71
C ILE A 229 -4.39 91.00 -15.82
N LYS A 230 -5.04 90.85 -16.98
CA LYS A 230 -4.90 91.77 -18.13
C LYS A 230 -5.85 92.99 -18.10
N LYS A 231 -6.76 93.05 -17.13
CA LYS A 231 -7.66 94.18 -16.91
C LYS A 231 -7.06 95.09 -15.86
#